data_AF-A0A3D3X1U3-F1
#
_entry.id   AF-A0A3D3X1U3-F1
#
_cell.length_a   1.000
_cell.length_b   1.000
_cell.length_c   1.000
_cell.angle_alpha   90.00
_cell.angle_beta   90.00
_cell.angle_gamma   90.00
#
_symmetry.space_group_name_H-M   'P 1'
#
loop_
_entity.id
_entity.type
_entity.pdbx_description
1 polymer ?
#
loop_
_entity_poly.entity_id
_entity_poly.type
_entity_poly.pdbx_seq_one_letter_code
_entity_poly.pdbx_strand_id
1 'polypeptide(L)'
;YWLSGLTCTHENFITKAGAQQFASEQGLMLVAPDTSPRGAGIIGEDEDFDLGTGAGFYINATQEKWSTHYRMEDYIIQELPKVIREHFPIQEDRQGIFGHSMGGHGALTLALKNPQR
;
A
#
# COMPACT_ATOMS: atom_id res chain seq x y z
N TYR A 1 -4.62 -1.13 -7.34
CA TYR A 1 -3.88 -0.64 -6.17
C TYR A 1 -2.55 -0.08 -6.60
N TRP A 2 -2.26 1.16 -6.21
CA TRP A 2 -0.95 1.78 -6.34
C TRP A 2 -0.24 1.70 -5.00
N LEU A 3 1.02 1.22 -4.98
CA LEU A 3 1.86 1.24 -3.78
C LEU A 3 2.99 2.27 -3.94
N SER A 4 3.08 3.20 -2.98
CA SER A 4 4.09 4.26 -2.98
C SER A 4 5.45 3.80 -2.42
N GLY A 5 6.49 4.60 -2.68
CA GLY A 5 7.84 4.34 -2.18
C GLY A 5 8.05 4.82 -0.74
N LEU A 6 9.30 4.72 -0.27
CA LEU A 6 9.75 5.29 1.01
C LEU A 6 9.30 6.76 1.15
N THR A 7 9.05 7.17 2.40
CA THR A 7 8.68 8.53 2.85
C THR A 7 7.37 9.10 2.29
N CYS A 8 6.72 8.41 1.36
CA CYS A 8 5.48 8.88 0.76
C CYS A 8 4.28 8.69 1.69
N THR A 9 3.24 9.48 1.43
CA THR A 9 1.87 9.21 1.86
C THR A 9 1.02 8.84 0.64
N HIS A 10 -0.30 8.72 0.82
CA HIS A 10 -1.25 8.57 -0.28
C HIS A 10 -1.21 9.76 -1.27
N GLU A 11 -0.92 10.97 -0.78
CA GLU A 11 -1.02 12.21 -1.57
C GLU A 11 0.00 12.28 -2.70
N ASN A 12 1.20 11.71 -2.53
CA ASN A 12 2.30 11.86 -3.50
C ASN A 12 1.90 11.39 -4.89
N PHE A 13 1.32 10.19 -5.00
CA PHE A 13 0.88 9.65 -6.29
C PHE A 13 -0.31 10.42 -6.84
N ILE A 14 -1.31 10.67 -5.99
CA ILE A 14 -2.53 11.37 -6.38
C ILE A 14 -2.18 12.76 -6.95
N THR A 15 -1.27 13.50 -6.32
CA THR A 15 -0.99 14.89 -6.71
C THR A 15 0.07 15.03 -7.81
N LYS A 16 0.96 14.05 -7.99
CA LYS A 16 2.16 14.21 -8.84
C LYS A 16 2.23 13.26 -10.04
N ALA A 17 1.45 12.17 -10.06
CA ALA A 17 1.56 11.16 -11.12
C ALA A 17 0.78 11.50 -12.40
N GLY A 18 -0.21 12.39 -12.33
CA GLY A 18 -1.07 12.73 -13.49
C GLY A 18 -1.94 11.57 -13.97
N ALA A 19 -2.25 10.61 -13.11
CA ALA A 19 -2.95 9.38 -13.48
C ALA A 19 -4.46 9.54 -13.68
N GLN A 20 -5.07 10.61 -13.18
CA GLN A 20 -6.51 10.79 -13.11
C GLN A 20 -7.17 10.87 -14.49
N GLN A 21 -6.54 11.57 -15.44
CA GLN A 21 -7.08 11.69 -16.79
C GLN A 21 -7.22 10.29 -17.43
N PHE A 22 -6.14 9.51 -17.43
CA PHE A 22 -6.14 8.18 -18.00
C PHE A 22 -7.05 7.21 -17.22
N ALA A 23 -7.07 7.28 -15.89
CA ALA A 23 -7.98 6.47 -15.09
C ALA A 23 -9.44 6.76 -15.42
N SER A 24 -9.80 8.03 -15.60
CA SER A 24 -11.14 8.46 -16.01
C SER A 24 -11.50 7.93 -17.41
N GLU A 25 -10.60 8.10 -18.38
CA GLU A 25 -10.79 7.61 -19.76
C GLU A 25 -10.98 6.10 -19.85
N GLN A 26 -10.32 5.34 -18.97
CA GLN A 26 -10.38 3.88 -18.94
C GLN A 26 -11.43 3.32 -17.96
N GLY A 27 -12.12 4.17 -17.20
CA GLY A 27 -13.07 3.72 -16.18
C GLY A 27 -12.42 2.93 -15.03
N LEU A 28 -11.18 3.27 -14.66
CA LEU A 28 -10.42 2.59 -13.62
C LEU A 28 -10.53 3.30 -12.28
N MET A 29 -10.75 2.54 -11.22
CA MET A 29 -10.58 3.02 -9.85
C MET A 29 -9.12 2.89 -9.42
N LEU A 30 -8.54 3.98 -8.91
CA LEU A 30 -7.21 3.98 -8.31
C LEU A 30 -7.33 4.05 -6.78
N VAL A 31 -6.75 3.05 -6.11
CA VAL A 31 -6.63 3.00 -4.65
C VAL A 31 -5.16 3.18 -4.29
N ALA A 32 -4.83 4.24 -3.54
CA ALA A 32 -3.47 4.60 -3.14
C ALA A 32 -3.39 4.67 -1.59
N PRO A 33 -3.08 3.55 -0.90
CA PRO A 33 -2.89 3.55 0.54
C PRO A 33 -1.63 4.28 0.99
N ASP A 34 -1.53 4.46 2.30
CA ASP A 34 -0.30 4.89 2.95
C ASP A 34 0.78 3.78 2.94
N THR A 35 2.00 4.12 3.35
CA THR A 35 3.21 3.28 3.20
C THR A 35 3.62 2.54 4.48
N SER A 36 3.02 2.88 5.61
CA SER A 36 3.24 2.28 6.93
C SER A 36 2.02 2.56 7.82
N PRO A 37 1.89 1.89 9.00
CA PRO A 37 1.09 2.46 10.08
C PRO A 37 1.57 3.89 10.41
N ARG A 38 0.67 4.70 10.96
CA ARG A 38 0.97 6.07 11.43
C ARG A 38 0.62 6.19 12.91
N GLY A 39 1.51 6.79 13.70
CA GLY A 39 1.31 6.99 15.13
C GLY A 39 1.26 5.68 15.92
N ALA A 40 2.11 4.70 15.57
CA ALA A 40 2.15 3.42 16.28
C ALA A 40 2.83 3.54 17.67
N GLY A 41 3.59 4.61 17.91
CA GLY A 41 4.24 4.89 19.19
C GLY A 41 5.45 3.98 19.45
N ILE A 42 6.07 3.43 18.39
CA ILE A 42 7.20 2.51 18.50
C ILE A 42 8.50 3.31 18.60
N ILE A 43 9.30 3.04 19.64
CA ILE A 43 10.59 3.71 19.86
C ILE A 43 11.46 3.54 18.61
N GLY A 44 11.94 4.65 18.02
CA GLY A 44 12.81 4.64 16.84
C GLY A 44 12.10 4.43 15.50
N GLU A 45 10.76 4.49 15.44
CA GLU A 45 10.06 4.42 14.16
C GLU A 45 10.15 5.69 13.31
N ASP A 46 10.53 6.81 13.92
CA ASP A 46 10.65 8.12 13.27
C ASP A 46 12.12 8.62 13.21
N GLU A 47 13.10 7.77 13.52
CA GLU A 47 14.52 8.16 13.61
C GLU A 47 15.19 8.28 12.23
N ASP A 48 14.85 7.39 11.29
CA ASP A 48 15.46 7.31 9.96
C ASP A 48 14.39 7.18 8.87
N PHE A 49 14.74 7.57 7.65
CA PHE A 49 13.79 7.60 6.53
C PHE A 49 13.52 6.22 5.89
N ASP A 50 14.39 5.24 6.15
CA ASP A 50 14.38 3.91 5.54
C ASP A 50 13.93 2.80 6.49
N LEU A 51 13.49 3.14 7.71
CA LEU A 51 12.93 2.22 8.68
C LEU A 51 11.77 2.86 9.44
N GLY A 52 10.69 2.10 9.66
CA GLY A 52 9.56 2.58 10.44
C GLY A 52 8.56 3.41 9.63
N THR A 53 8.21 4.59 10.12
CA THR A 53 7.18 5.47 9.57
C THR A 53 7.53 5.89 8.14
N GLY A 54 6.66 5.59 7.18
CA GLY A 54 6.93 5.80 5.75
C GLY A 54 7.74 4.69 5.09
N ALA A 55 8.08 3.63 5.82
CA ALA A 55 8.98 2.55 5.40
C ALA A 55 8.48 1.17 5.87
N GLY A 56 7.21 0.85 5.63
CA GLY A 56 6.61 -0.42 6.05
C GLY A 56 6.98 -1.65 5.20
N PHE A 57 7.66 -1.46 4.06
CA PHE A 57 8.13 -2.51 3.14
C PHE A 57 7.09 -3.51 2.61
N TYR A 58 5.80 -3.29 2.87
CA TYR A 58 4.71 -4.17 2.43
C TYR A 58 4.84 -5.62 2.91
N ILE A 59 5.36 -5.79 4.14
CA ILE A 59 5.51 -7.09 4.81
C ILE A 59 4.67 -7.14 6.09
N ASN A 60 4.50 -8.35 6.64
CA ASN A 60 4.10 -8.55 8.03
C ASN A 60 5.35 -8.74 8.89
N ALA A 61 5.65 -7.75 9.74
CA ALA A 61 6.79 -7.84 10.65
C ALA A 61 6.57 -8.95 11.70
N THR A 62 7.65 -9.68 12.00
CA THR A 62 7.64 -10.79 12.99
C THR A 62 8.40 -10.45 14.27
N GLN A 63 9.24 -9.42 14.24
CA GLN A 63 9.96 -8.97 15.42
C GLN A 63 8.99 -8.21 16.34
N GLU A 64 8.98 -8.57 17.62
CA GLU A 64 7.98 -8.16 18.63
C GLU A 64 7.74 -6.64 18.67
N LYS A 65 8.82 -5.86 18.56
CA LYS A 65 8.79 -4.40 18.51
C LYS A 65 7.86 -3.85 17.42
N TRP A 66 7.73 -4.56 16.29
CA TRP A 66 7.06 -4.09 15.08
C TRP A 66 5.78 -4.86 14.76
N SER A 67 5.68 -6.12 15.20
CA SER A 67 4.69 -7.10 14.73
C SER A 67 3.22 -6.73 15.00
N THR A 68 2.97 -5.85 15.97
CA THR A 68 1.62 -5.38 16.31
C THR A 68 1.05 -4.44 15.25
N HIS A 69 1.86 -3.51 14.72
CA HIS A 69 1.39 -2.43 13.85
C HIS A 69 1.90 -2.54 12.41
N TYR A 70 3.11 -3.09 12.20
CA TYR A 70 3.72 -3.20 10.87
C TYR A 70 3.25 -4.47 10.15
N ARG A 71 1.96 -4.50 9.82
CA ARG A 71 1.26 -5.59 9.12
C ARG A 71 0.79 -5.16 7.74
N MET A 72 1.70 -4.55 6.97
CA MET A 72 1.36 -3.93 5.69
C MET A 72 0.99 -4.94 4.61
N GLU A 73 1.52 -6.16 4.65
CA GLU A 73 1.08 -7.23 3.74
C GLU A 73 -0.40 -7.54 3.98
N ASP A 74 -0.79 -7.88 5.21
CA ASP A 74 -2.20 -8.17 5.54
C ASP A 74 -3.13 -6.98 5.25
N TYR A 75 -2.68 -5.76 5.55
CA TYR A 75 -3.44 -4.55 5.24
C TYR A 75 -3.73 -4.45 3.74
N ILE A 76 -2.72 -4.62 2.88
CA ILE A 76 -2.87 -4.47 1.42
C ILE A 76 -3.64 -5.62 0.80
N ILE A 77 -3.41 -6.87 1.24
CA ILE A 77 -4.04 -8.02 0.62
C ILE A 77 -5.41 -8.37 1.22
N GLN A 78 -5.67 -8.10 2.50
CA GLN A 78 -6.91 -8.56 3.16
C GLN A 78 -7.80 -7.41 3.57
N GLU A 79 -7.31 -6.52 4.43
CA GLU A 79 -8.14 -5.51 5.09
C GLU A 79 -8.61 -4.42 4.12
N LEU A 80 -7.68 -3.77 3.42
CA LEU A 80 -8.01 -2.67 2.52
C LEU A 80 -8.93 -3.12 1.37
N PRO A 81 -8.69 -4.25 0.66
CA PRO A 81 -9.61 -4.70 -0.38
C PRO A 81 -11.02 -4.98 0.14
N LYS A 82 -11.15 -5.48 1.39
CA LYS A 82 -12.45 -5.67 2.03
C LYS A 82 -13.16 -4.33 2.25
N VAL A 83 -12.47 -3.33 2.80
CA VAL A 83 -13.03 -1.98 3.00
C VAL A 83 -13.43 -1.36 1.66
N ILE A 84 -12.59 -1.46 0.62
CA ILE A 84 -12.90 -0.90 -0.70
C ILE A 84 -14.17 -1.53 -1.29
N ARG A 85 -14.32 -2.86 -1.19
CA ARG A 85 -15.51 -3.59 -1.63
C ARG A 85 -16.79 -3.17 -0.92
N GLU A 86 -16.72 -2.98 0.40
CA GLU A 86 -17.88 -2.67 1.22
C GLU A 86 -18.40 -1.24 0.97
N HIS A 87 -17.54 -0.33 0.50
CA HIS A 87 -17.86 1.10 0.40
C HIS A 87 -17.89 1.67 -1.02
N PHE A 88 -17.37 0.96 -2.03
CA PHE A 88 -17.26 1.48 -3.39
C PHE A 88 -17.71 0.48 -4.45
N PRO A 89 -18.23 0.95 -5.61
CA PRO A 89 -18.70 0.07 -6.69
C PRO A 89 -17.51 -0.46 -7.49
N ILE A 90 -16.93 -1.58 -7.05
CA ILE A 90 -15.78 -2.23 -7.72
C ILE A 90 -16.16 -3.51 -8.46
N GLN A 91 -15.30 -3.93 -9.38
CA GLN A 91 -15.30 -5.28 -9.96
C GLN A 91 -14.30 -6.14 -9.18
N GLU A 92 -14.82 -6.95 -8.26
CA GLU A 92 -14.02 -7.75 -7.33
C GLU A 92 -13.08 -8.75 -8.01
N ASP A 93 -13.45 -9.23 -9.19
CA ASP A 93 -12.73 -10.20 -10.01
C ASP A 93 -11.70 -9.52 -10.94
N ARG A 94 -11.62 -8.19 -10.95
CA ARG A 94 -10.73 -7.42 -11.83
C ARG A 94 -9.90 -6.41 -11.05
N GLN A 95 -8.85 -6.92 -10.42
CA GLN A 95 -7.93 -6.14 -9.62
C GLN A 95 -6.53 -6.19 -10.23
N GLY A 96 -5.80 -5.07 -10.11
CA GLY A 96 -4.41 -4.96 -10.53
C GLY A 96 -3.59 -4.25 -9.48
N ILE A 97 -2.30 -4.56 -9.43
CA ILE A 97 -1.36 -3.95 -8.47
C ILE A 97 -0.10 -3.49 -9.19
N PHE A 98 0.35 -2.28 -8.84
CA PHE A 98 1.56 -1.66 -9.37
C PHE A 98 2.10 -0.67 -8.32
N GLY A 99 3.33 -0.20 -8.48
CA GLY A 99 3.92 0.71 -7.51
C GLY A 99 5.31 1.20 -7.89
N HIS A 100 5.86 2.07 -7.06
CA HIS A 100 7.17 2.71 -7.27
C HIS A 100 8.16 2.37 -6.15
N SER A 101 9.39 1.99 -6.52
CA SER A 101 10.49 1.70 -5.57
C SER A 101 10.08 0.65 -4.52
N MET A 102 10.04 0.97 -3.22
CA MET A 102 9.49 0.10 -2.15
C MET A 102 8.08 -0.41 -2.51
N GLY A 103 7.24 0.43 -3.12
CA GLY A 103 5.93 0.02 -3.60
C GLY A 103 5.96 -0.85 -4.85
N GLY A 104 6.99 -0.73 -5.69
CA GLY A 104 7.24 -1.67 -6.79
C GLY A 104 7.65 -3.04 -6.25
N HIS A 105 8.50 -3.08 -5.23
CA HIS A 105 8.82 -4.29 -4.48
C HIS A 105 7.55 -4.92 -3.89
N GLY A 106 6.71 -4.13 -3.20
CA GLY A 106 5.44 -4.61 -2.65
C GLY A 106 4.51 -5.15 -3.73
N ALA A 107 4.33 -4.43 -4.84
CA ALA A 107 3.43 -4.84 -5.91
C ALA A 107 3.86 -6.18 -6.53
N LEU A 108 5.15 -6.34 -6.84
CA LEU A 108 5.69 -7.57 -7.41
C LEU A 108 5.60 -8.75 -6.44
N THR A 109 6.04 -8.56 -5.19
CA THR A 109 6.07 -9.66 -4.22
C THR A 109 4.67 -10.12 -3.83
N LEU A 110 3.73 -9.19 -3.62
CA LEU A 110 2.35 -9.53 -3.27
C LEU A 110 1.62 -10.23 -4.42
N ALA A 111 1.81 -9.78 -5.66
CA ALA A 111 1.25 -10.44 -6.84
C ALA A 111 1.79 -11.87 -6.99
N LEU A 112 3.10 -12.06 -6.84
CA LEU A 112 3.74 -13.38 -6.96
C LEU A 112 3.32 -14.35 -5.83
N LYS A 113 3.11 -13.83 -4.61
CA LYS A 113 2.58 -14.62 -3.49
C LYS A 113 1.10 -14.98 -3.65
N ASN A 114 0.34 -14.18 -4.41
CA ASN A 114 -1.11 -14.33 -4.57
C ASN A 114 -1.50 -14.38 -6.06
N PRO A 115 -1.01 -15.33 -6.85
CA PRO A 115 -1.13 -15.31 -8.31
C PRO A 115 -2.56 -15.49 -8.85
N GLN A 116 -3.51 -15.86 -7.98
CA GLN A 116 -4.92 -16.03 -8.33
C GLN A 116 -5.79 -14.81 -7.95
N ARG A 117 -5.16 -13.73 -7.49
CA ARG A 117 -5.83 -12.49 -7.10
C ARG A 117 -5.55 -11.35 -8.08
#